data_AF-A0A6V8EVA6-F1
#
_entry.id   AF-A0A6V8EVA6-F1
#
_cell.length_a   1.000
_cell.length_b   1.000
_cell.length_c   1.000
_cell.angle_alpha   90.00
_cell.angle_beta   90.00
_cell.angle_gamma   90.00
#
_symmetry.space_group_name_H-M   'P 1'
#
loop_
_entity.id
_entity.type
_entity.pdbx_description
1 polymer ?
#
loop_
_entity_poly.entity_id
_entity_poly.type
_entity_poly.pdbx_seq_one_letter_code
_entity_poly.pdbx_strand_id
1 'polypeptide(L)' 'IIENAADPNYVRRNIITKGAIAETELGQVRITSRPGMDGVVSGILLDQ' A
#
# COMPACT_ATOMS: atom_id res chain seq x y z
N ILE A 1 -3.62 -6.49 0.61
CA ILE A 1 -2.43 -5.76 1.13
C ILE A 1 -1.53 -6.79 1.75
N ILE A 2 -0.23 -6.79 1.45
CA ILE A 2 0.70 -7.82 1.92
C ILE A 2 1.36 -7.36 3.23
N GLU A 3 1.81 -6.11 3.25
CA GLU A 3 2.55 -5.56 4.39
C GLU A 3 2.09 -4.13 4.67
N ASN A 4 2.02 -3.79 5.94
CA ASN A 4 1.78 -2.43 6.36
C ASN A 4 2.71 -2.10 7.53
N ALA A 5 3.57 -1.10 7.35
CA ALA A 5 4.53 -0.67 8.36
C ALA A 5 3.88 -0.02 9.60
N ALA A 6 2.61 0.42 9.49
CA ALA A 6 1.92 1.10 10.58
C ALA A 6 1.34 0.13 11.62
N ASP A 7 0.69 -0.96 11.18
CA ASP A 7 0.12 -1.97 12.06
C ASP A 7 -0.13 -3.28 11.25
N PRO A 8 0.35 -4.45 11.72
CA PRO A 8 0.05 -5.73 11.09
C PRO A 8 -1.46 -6.04 10.99
N ASN A 9 -2.28 -5.51 11.90
CA ASN A 9 -3.74 -5.68 11.87
C ASN A 9 -4.39 -4.90 10.71
N TYR A 10 -3.74 -3.86 10.19
CA TYR A 10 -4.26 -3.10 9.04
C TYR A 10 -4.23 -3.93 7.76
N VAL A 11 -3.27 -4.87 7.67
CA VAL A 11 -3.20 -5.86 6.60
C VAL A 11 -4.47 -6.72 6.59
N ARG A 12 -4.89 -7.21 7.76
CA ARG A 12 -6.08 -8.07 7.91
C ARG A 12 -7.39 -7.36 7.55
N ARG A 13 -7.45 -6.04 7.77
CA ARG A 13 -8.62 -5.20 7.49
C ARG A 13 -8.59 -4.54 6.12
N ASN A 14 -7.58 -4.85 5.28
CA ASN A 14 -7.36 -4.22 3.99
C ASN A 14 -7.31 -2.68 4.05
N ILE A 15 -6.71 -2.11 5.10
CA ILE A 15 -6.56 -0.66 5.25
C ILE A 15 -5.30 -0.19 4.53
N ILE A 16 -5.51 0.69 3.53
CA ILE A 16 -4.44 1.29 2.74
C ILE A 16 -3.91 2.54 3.44
N THR A 17 -2.62 2.56 3.75
CA THR A 17 -1.92 3.71 4.31
C THR A 17 -0.65 3.99 3.52
N LYS A 18 -0.11 5.21 3.68
CA LYS A 18 1.20 5.55 3.15
C LYS A 18 2.25 4.60 3.71
N GLY A 19 3.00 3.95 2.82
CA GLY A 19 4.04 2.98 3.13
C GLY A 19 3.58 1.53 3.12
N ALA A 20 2.30 1.25 2.91
CA ALA A 20 1.79 -0.11 2.73
C ALA A 20 2.30 -0.71 1.41
N ILE A 21 2.51 -2.02 1.39
CA ILE A 21 2.86 -2.80 0.21
C ILE A 21 1.62 -3.54 -0.27
N ALA A 22 1.21 -3.24 -1.49
CA ALA A 22 0.10 -3.88 -2.18
C ALA A 22 0.62 -4.77 -3.31
N GLU A 23 -0.07 -5.89 -3.53
CA GLU A 23 0.17 -6.74 -4.70
C GLU A 23 -0.72 -6.23 -5.83
N THR A 24 -0.12 -6.04 -7.00
CA THR A 24 -0.82 -5.67 -8.24
C THR A 24 -0.46 -6.66 -9.34
N GLU A 25 -1.20 -6.67 -10.44
CA GLU A 25 -0.93 -7.55 -11.58
C GLU A 25 0.47 -7.35 -12.19
N LEU A 26 1.07 -6.17 -11.97
CA LEU A 26 2.41 -5.81 -12.43
C LEU A 26 3.52 -6.13 -11.41
N GLY A 27 3.17 -6.61 -10.22
CA GLY A 27 4.10 -6.89 -9.13
C GLY A 27 3.76 -6.17 -7.82
N GLN A 28 4.71 -6.17 -6.90
CA GLN A 28 4.56 -5.52 -5.60
C GLN A 28 4.74 -4.01 -5.72
N VAL A 29 3.85 -3.23 -5.11
CA VAL A 29 3.85 -1.77 -5.18
C VAL A 29 3.86 -1.21 -3.76
N ARG A 30 4.80 -0.30 -3.50
CA ARG A 30 4.82 0.49 -2.26
C ARG A 30 4.01 1.75 -2.43
N ILE A 31 2.98 1.91 -1.62
CA ILE A 31 2.08 3.05 -1.64
C ILE A 31 2.79 4.26 -1.04
N THR A 32 2.85 5.35 -1.79
CA THR A 32 3.46 6.62 -1.34
C THR A 32 2.42 7.68 -1.01
N SER A 33 1.21 7.56 -1.56
CA SER A 33 0.10 8.48 -1.33
C SER A 33 -0.64 8.20 -0.02
N ARG A 34 -1.36 9.21 0.47
CA ARG A 34 -2.33 9.08 1.56
C ARG A 34 -3.74 9.14 0.93
N PRO A 35 -4.41 8.00 0.72
CA PRO A 35 -5.67 7.97 -0.03
C PRO A 35 -6.76 8.87 0.55
N GLY A 36 -6.79 9.06 1.88
CA GLY A 36 -7.76 9.95 2.52
C GLY A 36 -7.57 11.45 2.26
N MET A 37 -6.38 11.89 1.80
CA MET A 37 -6.11 13.28 1.43
C MET A 37 -5.95 13.47 -0.08
N ASP A 38 -5.22 12.58 -0.74
CA ASP A 38 -4.87 12.71 -2.17
C ASP A 38 -6.03 12.26 -3.09
N GLY A 39 -6.99 11.48 -2.58
CA GLY A 39 -8.12 10.95 -3.36
C GLY A 39 -7.73 9.86 -4.38
N VAL A 40 -6.43 9.64 -4.59
CA VAL A 40 -5.87 8.61 -5.46
C VAL A 40 -4.85 7.74 -4.72
N VAL A 41 -4.81 6.46 -5.08
CA VAL A 41 -3.78 5.54 -4.61
C VAL A 41 -2.65 5.52 -5.62
N SER A 42 -1.48 6.01 -5.21
CA SER A 42 -0.28 6.03 -6.02
C SER A 42 0.87 5.40 -5.25
N GLY A 43 1.72 4.71 -5.98
CA GLY A 43 2.83 3.98 -5.41
C GLY A 43 3.92 3.73 -6.43
N ILE A 44 5.05 3.25 -5.93
CA ILE A 44 6.22 2.89 -6.71
C ILE A 44 6.26 1.37 -6.79
N LEU A 45 6.40 0.82 -7.99
CA LEU A 45 6.67 -0.60 -8.19
C LEU A 45 7.99 -0.94 -7.49
N LEU A 46 7.91 -1.86 -6.53
CA LEU A 46 9.07 -2.50 -5.95
C LEU A 46 9.47 -3.58 -6.94
N ASP A 47 10.37 -3.22 -7.84
CA ASP A 47 10.96 -4.16 -8.79
C ASP A 47 11.85 -5.13 -8.01
N GLN A 48 11.39 -6.38 -7.88
CA GLN A 48 12.18 -7.55 -7.49
C GLN A 48 11.84 -8.71 -8.42
#